data_AF-A0A7Y6CT08-F1
#
_entry.id   AF-A0A7Y6CT08-F1
#
_cell.length_a   1.000
_cell.length_b   1.000
_cell.length_c   1.000
_cell.angle_alpha   90.00
_cell.angle_beta   90.00
_cell.angle_gamma   90.00
#
_symmetry.space_group_name_H-M   'P 1'
#
loop_
_entity.id
_entity.type
_entity.pdbx_description
1 polymer ?
#
loop_
_entity_poly.entity_id
_entity_poly.type
_entity_poly.pdbx_seq_one_letter_code
_entity_poly.pdbx_strand_id
1 'polypeptide(L)'
;MRKLCYFVAISIDGYIAAPDGTYEDFNPGPEYIALLKEHFPETLPKPALDAFGIDSTVENVRFDTVVSGRNTYEVGAKVGLTDQYPRLRQYVVSSSMSGQPDPAVKLISGNPVAAIRELKKEDGKDIYLCGGATLAQALMSEIDELIVKVNPVVLGSGIPLFSGGYEPRRFEFVEGWSGSDVQIMRYAKVKVS
;
A
#
# COMPACT_ATOMS: atom_id res chain seq x y z
N MET A 1 13.01 8.92 -12.23
CA MET A 1 12.07 7.80 -12.40
C MET A 1 11.42 7.55 -11.06
N ARG A 2 10.09 7.53 -11.01
CA ARG A 2 9.31 7.36 -9.77
C ARG A 2 9.53 5.95 -9.21
N LYS A 3 9.43 5.77 -7.89
CA LYS A 3 9.58 4.46 -7.24
C LYS A 3 8.23 3.82 -6.98
N LEU A 4 8.16 2.49 -7.11
CA LEU A 4 7.07 1.69 -6.58
C LEU A 4 7.40 1.30 -5.13
N CYS A 5 6.61 1.80 -4.19
CA CYS A 5 6.76 1.54 -2.76
C CYS A 5 5.63 0.65 -2.27
N TYR A 6 5.95 -0.56 -1.77
CA TYR A 6 4.96 -1.39 -1.11
C TYR A 6 4.79 -0.93 0.34
N PHE A 7 3.69 -0.24 0.63
CA PHE A 7 3.43 0.39 1.92
C PHE A 7 2.32 -0.38 2.65
N VAL A 8 2.68 -1.23 3.62
CA VAL A 8 1.81 -2.34 4.04
C VAL A 8 1.93 -2.62 5.53
N ALA A 9 0.82 -2.95 6.17
CA ALA A 9 0.78 -3.39 7.55
C ALA A 9 1.04 -4.90 7.62
N ILE A 10 1.86 -5.33 8.56
CA ILE A 10 2.14 -6.75 8.81
C ILE A 10 2.07 -7.07 10.30
N SER A 11 1.76 -8.33 10.59
CA SER A 11 2.01 -8.95 11.90
C SER A 11 3.51 -9.21 12.10
N ILE A 12 3.91 -9.53 13.33
CA ILE A 12 5.29 -9.90 13.67
C ILE A 12 5.78 -11.09 12.82
N ASP A 13 4.88 -12.03 12.54
CA ASP A 13 5.12 -13.25 11.76
C ASP A 13 4.84 -13.10 10.25
N GLY A 14 4.63 -11.87 9.75
CA GLY A 14 4.70 -11.56 8.32
C GLY A 14 3.39 -11.72 7.53
N TYR A 15 2.24 -11.71 8.19
CA TYR A 15 0.92 -11.76 7.57
C TYR A 15 0.31 -10.36 7.43
N ILE A 16 -0.43 -10.11 6.36
CA ILE A 16 -1.08 -8.82 6.05
C ILE A 16 -2.59 -8.80 6.36
N ALA A 17 -3.18 -9.96 6.63
CA ALA A 17 -4.61 -10.15 6.90
C ALA A 17 -4.86 -11.56 7.47
N ALA A 18 -6.01 -11.74 8.11
CA ALA A 18 -6.54 -13.04 8.51
C ALA A 18 -6.84 -13.94 7.29
N PRO A 19 -7.04 -15.27 7.48
CA PRO A 19 -7.32 -16.20 6.37
C PRO A 19 -8.54 -15.88 5.51
N ASP A 20 -9.55 -15.21 6.08
CA ASP A 20 -10.75 -14.72 5.39
C ASP A 20 -10.56 -13.33 4.75
N GLY A 21 -9.37 -12.75 4.89
CA GLY A 21 -8.98 -11.47 4.30
C GLY A 21 -9.31 -10.24 5.14
N THR A 22 -9.83 -10.43 6.36
CA THR A 22 -10.09 -9.31 7.26
C THR A 22 -8.82 -8.86 7.99
N TYR A 23 -8.88 -7.69 8.64
CA TYR A 23 -7.69 -6.99 9.16
C TYR A 23 -7.94 -6.33 10.52
N GLU A 24 -9.02 -6.70 11.23
CA GLU A 24 -9.42 -6.12 12.52
C GLU A 24 -8.41 -6.41 13.64
N ASP A 25 -7.58 -7.45 13.48
CA ASP A 25 -6.47 -7.75 14.40
C ASP A 25 -5.35 -6.69 14.34
N PHE A 26 -5.34 -5.84 13.32
CA PHE A 26 -4.49 -4.65 13.26
C PHE A 26 -5.24 -3.46 13.86
N ASN A 27 -5.07 -3.25 15.17
CA ASN A 27 -5.69 -2.14 15.89
C ASN A 27 -4.63 -1.14 16.39
N PRO A 28 -4.07 -0.30 15.49
CA PRO A 28 -3.00 0.60 15.86
C PRO A 28 -3.51 1.80 16.67
N GLY A 29 -2.72 2.24 17.63
CA GLY A 29 -3.00 3.34 18.54
C GLY A 29 -2.83 4.75 17.92
N PRO A 30 -3.09 5.80 18.69
CA PRO A 30 -3.06 7.18 18.21
C PRO A 30 -1.67 7.65 17.74
N GLU A 31 -0.59 7.08 18.28
CA GLU A 31 0.78 7.43 17.86
C GLU A 31 1.08 6.95 16.43
N TYR A 32 0.59 5.76 16.04
CA TYR A 32 0.68 5.30 14.65
C TYR A 32 0.01 6.27 13.68
N ILE A 33 -1.18 6.77 14.04
CA ILE A 33 -1.90 7.75 13.24
C ILE A 33 -1.11 9.07 13.17
N ALA A 34 -0.48 9.52 14.26
CA ALA A 34 0.37 10.69 14.25
C ALA A 34 1.55 10.53 13.28
N LEU A 35 2.22 9.37 13.28
CA LEU A 35 3.30 9.05 12.34
C LEU A 35 2.82 9.06 10.88
N LEU A 36 1.63 8.51 10.59
CA LEU A 36 1.06 8.59 9.26
C LEU A 36 0.78 10.02 8.83
N LYS A 37 0.21 10.85 9.70
CA LYS A 37 -0.07 12.26 9.40
C LYS A 37 1.20 13.05 9.12
N GLU A 38 2.28 12.76 9.85
CA GLU A 38 3.56 13.46 9.70
C GLU A 38 4.31 13.03 8.44
N HIS A 39 4.38 11.73 8.16
CA HIS A 39 5.30 11.21 7.14
C HIS A 39 4.60 10.72 5.86
N PHE A 40 3.32 10.33 5.95
CA PHE A 40 2.57 9.71 4.85
C PHE A 40 1.08 10.15 4.81
N PRO A 41 0.75 11.44 4.95
CA PRO A 41 -0.63 11.90 5.14
C PRO A 41 -1.55 11.49 3.99
N GLU A 42 -1.02 11.43 2.76
CA GLU A 42 -1.76 11.00 1.57
C GLU A 42 -2.18 9.52 1.57
N THR A 43 -1.63 8.69 2.47
CA THR A 43 -2.02 7.27 2.62
C THR A 43 -3.20 7.08 3.57
N LEU A 44 -3.68 8.15 4.21
CA LEU A 44 -4.89 8.10 5.01
C LEU A 44 -6.11 8.02 4.09
N PRO A 45 -7.05 7.09 4.32
CA PRO A 45 -8.26 7.01 3.53
C PRO A 45 -9.18 8.20 3.84
N LYS A 46 -10.12 8.50 2.93
CA LYS A 46 -11.03 9.66 3.00
C LYS A 46 -11.67 9.88 4.39
N PRO A 47 -12.25 8.87 5.08
CA PRO A 47 -12.84 9.10 6.40
C PRO A 47 -11.84 9.61 7.45
N ALA A 48 -10.58 9.16 7.38
CA ALA A 48 -9.52 9.62 8.26
C ALA A 48 -9.07 11.05 7.91
N LEU A 49 -8.95 11.37 6.61
CA LEU A 49 -8.67 12.74 6.16
C LEU A 49 -9.74 13.72 6.66
N ASP A 50 -11.02 13.38 6.46
CA ASP A 50 -12.17 14.18 6.90
C ASP A 50 -12.16 14.35 8.43
N ALA A 51 -11.91 13.28 9.19
CA ALA A 51 -11.85 13.33 10.66
C ALA A 51 -10.70 14.20 11.20
N PHE A 52 -9.58 14.30 10.47
CA PHE A 52 -8.42 15.09 10.89
C PHE A 52 -8.36 16.48 10.27
N GLY A 53 -9.37 16.88 9.47
CA GLY A 53 -9.39 18.17 8.78
C GLY A 53 -8.24 18.33 7.77
N ILE A 54 -7.80 17.22 7.17
CA ILE A 54 -6.75 17.22 6.15
C ILE A 54 -7.45 17.28 4.79
N ASP A 55 -7.40 18.43 4.14
CA ASP A 55 -8.02 18.62 2.83
C ASP A 55 -7.00 18.55 1.67
N SER A 56 -7.45 18.89 0.46
CA SER A 56 -6.64 18.89 -0.76
C SER A 56 -5.61 20.02 -0.86
N THR A 57 -5.63 20.99 0.06
CA THR A 57 -4.64 22.10 0.11
C THR A 57 -3.33 21.66 0.74
N VAL A 58 -3.35 20.57 1.53
CA VAL A 58 -2.15 19.97 2.09
C VAL A 58 -1.41 19.22 0.97
N GLU A 59 -0.17 19.60 0.70
CA GLU A 59 0.64 18.91 -0.31
C GLU A 59 0.90 17.45 0.10
N ASN A 60 0.92 16.53 -0.87
CA ASN A 60 1.35 15.16 -0.60
C ASN A 60 2.83 15.14 -0.25
N VAL A 61 3.24 14.30 0.70
CA VAL A 61 4.65 14.23 1.11
C VAL A 61 5.42 13.36 0.12
N ARG A 62 4.97 12.12 -0.10
CA ARG A 62 5.74 11.10 -0.80
C ARG A 62 5.03 10.48 -1.99
N PHE A 63 3.72 10.29 -1.92
CA PHE A 63 2.95 9.61 -2.97
C PHE A 63 1.97 10.57 -3.65
N ASP A 64 1.80 10.44 -4.95
CA ASP A 64 0.71 11.11 -5.68
C ASP A 64 -0.16 10.12 -6.45
N THR A 65 0.16 8.83 -6.36
CA THR A 65 -0.49 7.74 -7.08
C THR A 65 -0.57 6.53 -6.18
N VAL A 66 -1.72 5.87 -6.19
CA VAL A 66 -1.94 4.58 -5.52
C VAL A 66 -2.40 3.53 -6.51
N VAL A 67 -1.85 2.32 -6.35
CA VAL A 67 -2.21 1.14 -7.12
C VAL A 67 -2.66 0.06 -6.14
N SER A 68 -3.84 -0.50 -6.38
CA SER A 68 -4.39 -1.62 -5.61
C SER A 68 -4.87 -2.74 -6.51
N GLY A 69 -4.92 -3.96 -5.98
CA GLY A 69 -5.61 -5.08 -6.60
C GLY A 69 -7.11 -5.04 -6.28
N ARG A 70 -7.92 -5.72 -7.10
CA ARG A 70 -9.38 -5.80 -6.94
C ARG A 70 -9.84 -6.04 -5.49
N ASN A 71 -9.33 -7.08 -4.84
CA ASN A 71 -9.80 -7.46 -3.50
C ASN A 71 -9.60 -6.33 -2.48
N THR A 72 -8.46 -5.62 -2.55
CA THR A 72 -8.16 -4.47 -1.68
C THR A 72 -9.10 -3.30 -1.95
N TYR A 73 -9.37 -3.01 -3.22
CA TYR A 73 -10.34 -1.99 -3.60
C TYR A 73 -11.77 -2.33 -3.12
N GLU A 74 -12.18 -3.59 -3.27
CA GLU A 74 -13.53 -4.04 -2.93
C GLU A 74 -13.83 -4.00 -1.43
N VAL A 75 -12.81 -4.06 -0.55
CA VAL A 75 -12.98 -3.88 0.89
C VAL A 75 -13.70 -2.55 1.20
N GLY A 76 -13.19 -1.43 0.66
CA GLY A 76 -13.83 -0.13 0.83
C GLY A 76 -15.13 -0.01 0.04
N ALA A 77 -15.18 -0.55 -1.17
CA ALA A 77 -16.37 -0.46 -2.02
C ALA A 77 -17.60 -1.14 -1.38
N LYS A 78 -17.42 -2.25 -0.65
CA LYS A 78 -18.48 -2.96 0.09
C LYS A 78 -19.15 -2.10 1.17
N VAL A 79 -18.45 -1.11 1.70
CA VAL A 79 -18.96 -0.17 2.71
C VAL A 79 -19.24 1.22 2.14
N GLY A 80 -19.31 1.35 0.81
CA GLY A 80 -19.60 2.61 0.12
C GLY A 80 -18.41 3.57 -0.02
N LEU A 81 -17.20 3.14 0.35
CA LEU A 81 -15.96 3.91 0.19
C LEU A 81 -15.26 3.52 -1.12
N THR A 82 -15.77 4.03 -2.24
CA THR A 82 -15.29 3.73 -3.60
C THR A 82 -14.14 4.65 -4.05
N ASP A 83 -14.14 5.91 -3.63
CA ASP A 83 -12.99 6.83 -3.71
C ASP A 83 -12.24 6.85 -2.37
N GLN A 84 -11.28 5.92 -2.21
CA GLN A 84 -10.59 5.69 -0.94
C GLN A 84 -9.53 6.74 -0.66
N TYR A 85 -8.79 7.15 -1.69
CA TYR A 85 -7.64 8.03 -1.59
C TYR A 85 -7.81 9.26 -2.50
N PRO A 86 -8.71 10.20 -2.16
CA PRO A 86 -9.10 11.32 -3.03
C PRO A 86 -7.95 12.28 -3.38
N ARG A 87 -6.85 12.22 -2.64
CA ARG A 87 -5.62 13.00 -2.89
C ARG A 87 -4.62 12.31 -3.81
N LEU A 88 -4.90 11.08 -4.24
CA LEU A 88 -4.02 10.27 -5.07
C LEU A 88 -4.68 9.93 -6.41
N ARG A 89 -3.87 9.83 -7.46
CA ARG A 89 -4.28 9.16 -8.70
C ARG A 89 -4.49 7.69 -8.41
N GLN A 90 -5.73 7.21 -8.47
CA GLN A 90 -6.07 5.85 -8.07
C GLN A 90 -6.13 4.90 -9.27
N TYR A 91 -5.52 3.74 -9.10
CA TYR A 91 -5.56 2.65 -10.08
C TYR A 91 -5.93 1.33 -9.40
N VAL A 92 -6.82 0.58 -10.05
CA VAL A 92 -7.18 -0.78 -9.66
C VAL A 92 -6.72 -1.74 -10.74
N VAL A 93 -5.93 -2.74 -10.36
CA VAL A 93 -5.51 -3.84 -11.24
C VAL A 93 -6.50 -5.00 -11.12
N SER A 94 -7.11 -5.36 -12.24
CA SER A 94 -8.01 -6.52 -12.31
C SER A 94 -8.27 -6.96 -13.74
N SER A 95 -8.16 -8.27 -14.00
CA SER A 95 -8.56 -8.89 -15.27
C SER A 95 -10.01 -9.38 -15.28
N SER A 96 -10.71 -9.35 -14.14
CA SER A 96 -12.03 -9.99 -13.95
C SER A 96 -13.01 -9.11 -13.19
N MET A 97 -12.81 -7.79 -13.19
CA MET A 97 -13.77 -6.85 -12.60
C MET A 97 -15.00 -6.75 -13.52
N SER A 98 -16.16 -7.21 -13.03
CA SER A 98 -17.45 -7.11 -13.73
C SER A 98 -18.09 -5.75 -13.44
N GLY A 99 -17.49 -4.67 -13.95
CA GLY A 99 -17.97 -3.30 -13.73
C GLY A 99 -16.87 -2.26 -13.92
N GLN A 100 -17.27 -0.99 -13.98
CA GLN A 100 -16.32 0.10 -13.86
C GLN A 100 -16.13 0.42 -12.37
N PRO A 101 -14.89 0.68 -11.91
CA PRO A 101 -14.67 1.24 -10.59
C PRO A 101 -15.25 2.66 -10.51
N ASP A 102 -15.08 3.30 -9.35
CA ASP A 102 -15.41 4.71 -9.16
C ASP A 102 -14.85 5.58 -10.30
N PRO A 103 -15.54 6.64 -10.76
CA PRO A 103 -15.02 7.55 -11.77
C PRO A 103 -13.64 8.17 -11.44
N ALA A 104 -13.29 8.30 -10.16
CA ALA A 104 -11.98 8.77 -9.71
C ALA A 104 -10.86 7.70 -9.84
N VAL A 105 -11.22 6.46 -10.17
CA VAL A 105 -10.34 5.29 -10.13
C VAL A 105 -10.20 4.69 -11.53
N LYS A 106 -8.95 4.51 -11.98
CA LYS A 106 -8.65 3.95 -13.30
C LYS A 106 -8.43 2.44 -13.23
N LEU A 107 -9.11 1.68 -14.09
CA LEU A 107 -8.90 0.24 -14.21
C LEU A 107 -7.66 -0.06 -15.07
N ILE A 108 -6.77 -0.90 -14.55
CA ILE A 108 -5.68 -1.56 -15.28
C ILE A 108 -6.10 -3.02 -15.50
N SER A 109 -6.58 -3.34 -16.70
CA SER A 109 -7.03 -4.69 -17.07
C SER A 109 -5.98 -5.56 -17.75
N GLY A 110 -4.83 -4.96 -18.13
CA GLY A 110 -3.74 -5.61 -18.84
C GLY A 110 -2.58 -6.06 -17.93
N ASN A 111 -1.38 -6.09 -18.50
CA ASN A 111 -0.16 -6.49 -17.79
C ASN A 111 0.20 -5.45 -16.71
N PRO A 112 0.15 -5.80 -15.41
CA PRO A 112 0.44 -4.85 -14.34
C PRO A 112 1.89 -4.38 -14.33
N VAL A 113 2.85 -5.25 -14.68
CA VAL A 113 4.28 -4.88 -14.75
C VAL A 113 4.50 -3.79 -15.80
N ALA A 114 3.91 -3.95 -16.98
CA ALA A 114 4.02 -2.95 -18.04
C ALA A 114 3.38 -1.62 -17.61
N ALA A 115 2.19 -1.66 -17.00
CA ALA A 115 1.51 -0.46 -16.52
C ALA A 115 2.33 0.28 -15.44
N ILE A 116 2.90 -0.44 -14.47
CA ILE A 116 3.78 0.16 -13.47
C ILE A 116 5.01 0.80 -14.11
N ARG A 117 5.64 0.14 -15.09
CA ARG A 117 6.81 0.70 -15.79
C ARG A 117 6.49 2.00 -16.51
N GLU A 118 5.31 2.11 -17.12
CA GLU A 118 4.86 3.38 -17.72
C GLU A 118 4.61 4.45 -16.65
N LEU A 119 3.92 4.11 -15.55
CA LEU A 119 3.71 5.04 -14.44
C LEU A 119 5.03 5.55 -13.85
N LYS A 120 6.07 4.70 -13.77
CA LYS A 120 7.40 5.07 -13.27
C LYS A 120 8.13 6.09 -14.15
N LYS A 121 7.80 6.15 -15.45
CA LYS A 121 8.39 7.10 -16.42
C LYS A 121 7.76 8.48 -16.38
N GLU A 122 6.54 8.60 -15.88
CA GLU A 122 5.86 9.89 -15.74
C GLU A 122 6.55 10.79 -14.70
N ASP A 123 6.32 12.09 -14.81
CA ASP A 123 6.67 13.04 -13.75
C ASP A 123 5.71 12.92 -12.57
N GLY A 124 6.22 13.12 -11.35
CA GLY A 124 5.44 13.04 -10.12
C GLY A 124 6.22 12.48 -8.94
N LYS A 125 5.50 12.28 -7.83
CA LYS A 125 6.00 11.65 -6.61
C LYS A 125 5.96 10.12 -6.72
N ASP A 126 6.32 9.39 -5.67
CA ASP A 126 6.37 7.92 -5.71
C ASP A 126 4.97 7.28 -5.86
N ILE A 127 4.95 5.99 -6.16
CA ILE A 127 3.74 5.18 -6.35
C ILE A 127 3.52 4.32 -5.10
N TYR A 128 2.40 4.52 -4.43
CA TYR A 128 1.92 3.70 -3.32
C TYR A 128 1.30 2.40 -3.86
N LEU A 129 1.96 1.27 -3.66
CA LEU A 129 1.31 -0.03 -3.80
C LEU A 129 0.55 -0.36 -2.50
N CYS A 130 -0.78 -0.29 -2.56
CA CYS A 130 -1.68 -0.57 -1.42
C CYS A 130 -1.83 -2.07 -1.14
N GLY A 131 -1.44 -2.92 -2.08
CA GLY A 131 -1.65 -4.37 -2.04
C GLY A 131 -2.78 -4.81 -2.97
N GLY A 132 -3.33 -6.02 -2.87
CA GLY A 132 -2.99 -7.06 -1.90
C GLY A 132 -1.80 -7.94 -2.28
N ALA A 133 -1.54 -8.96 -1.48
CA ALA A 133 -0.39 -9.87 -1.60
C ALA A 133 -0.21 -10.43 -3.03
N THR A 134 -1.28 -10.82 -3.73
CA THR A 134 -1.21 -11.33 -5.11
C THR A 134 -0.63 -10.29 -6.07
N LEU A 135 -1.08 -9.03 -5.98
CA LEU A 135 -0.56 -7.97 -6.84
C LEU A 135 0.89 -7.62 -6.48
N ALA A 136 1.19 -7.55 -5.18
CA ALA A 136 2.55 -7.30 -4.71
C ALA A 136 3.53 -8.39 -5.18
N GLN A 137 3.12 -9.66 -5.14
CA GLN A 137 3.89 -10.78 -5.68
C GLN A 137 4.12 -10.62 -7.19
N ALA A 138 3.08 -10.30 -7.95
CA ALA A 138 3.18 -10.09 -9.40
C ALA A 138 4.09 -8.91 -9.76
N LEU A 139 4.20 -7.91 -8.87
CA LEU A 139 5.02 -6.71 -9.04
C LEU A 139 6.38 -6.78 -8.33
N MET A 140 6.75 -7.90 -7.72
CA MET A 140 7.96 -8.04 -6.90
C MET A 140 9.27 -7.65 -7.65
N SER A 141 9.32 -7.79 -8.97
CA SER A 141 10.46 -7.32 -9.77
C SER A 141 10.55 -5.79 -9.86
N GLU A 142 9.41 -5.10 -9.79
CA GLU A 142 9.28 -3.65 -9.98
C GLU A 142 9.26 -2.86 -8.66
N ILE A 143 9.05 -3.53 -7.52
CA ILE A 143 9.12 -2.92 -6.18
C ILE A 143 10.54 -2.40 -5.94
N ASP A 144 10.65 -1.10 -5.67
CA ASP A 144 11.92 -0.43 -5.35
C ASP A 144 12.09 -0.26 -3.84
N GLU A 145 10.99 -0.06 -3.10
CA GLU A 145 11.03 0.10 -1.64
C GLU A 145 9.91 -0.68 -0.94
N LEU A 146 10.22 -1.17 0.25
CA LEU A 146 9.26 -1.73 1.19
C LEU A 146 9.13 -0.76 2.37
N ILE A 147 7.90 -0.38 2.70
CA ILE A 147 7.58 0.35 3.93
C ILE A 147 6.62 -0.54 4.72
N VAL A 148 7.18 -1.27 5.68
CA VAL A 148 6.46 -2.24 6.49
C VAL A 148 6.08 -1.62 7.82
N LYS A 149 4.80 -1.72 8.18
CA LYS A 149 4.24 -1.24 9.45
C LYS A 149 3.99 -2.47 10.32
N VAL A 150 4.96 -2.82 11.15
CA VAL A 150 4.93 -4.02 12.00
C VAL A 150 4.05 -3.74 13.21
N ASN A 151 2.94 -4.47 13.29
CA ASN A 151 1.99 -4.42 14.39
C ASN A 151 2.37 -5.47 15.45
N PRO A 152 2.12 -5.21 16.74
CA PRO A 152 2.54 -6.07 17.84
C PRO A 152 1.61 -7.29 18.03
N VAL A 153 1.36 -8.03 16.95
CA VAL A 153 0.48 -9.20 16.92
C VAL A 153 1.14 -10.33 16.15
N VAL A 154 0.92 -11.57 16.60
CA VAL A 154 1.27 -12.80 15.88
C VAL A 154 -0.04 -13.42 15.43
N LEU A 155 -0.26 -13.57 14.12
CA LEU A 155 -1.52 -14.15 13.61
C LEU A 155 -1.47 -15.68 13.56
N GLY A 156 -0.28 -16.27 13.44
CA GLY A 156 -0.04 -17.71 13.32
C GLY A 156 -0.46 -18.30 11.96
N SER A 157 -1.44 -17.70 11.30
CA SER A 157 -1.85 -18.01 9.92
C SER A 157 -2.59 -16.82 9.31
N GLY A 158 -2.57 -16.71 7.99
CA GLY A 158 -3.22 -15.60 7.29
C GLY A 158 -2.74 -15.46 5.87
N ILE A 159 -3.01 -14.31 5.27
CA ILE A 159 -2.47 -13.94 3.96
C ILE A 159 -1.04 -13.44 4.16
N PRO A 160 0.00 -14.15 3.66
CA PRO A 160 1.38 -13.71 3.84
C PRO A 160 1.68 -12.46 3.02
N LEU A 161 2.66 -11.66 3.46
CA LEU A 161 3.13 -10.46 2.75
C LEU A 161 3.52 -10.76 1.29
N PHE A 162 4.24 -11.86 1.09
CA PHE A 162 4.60 -12.39 -0.22
C PHE A 162 4.30 -13.89 -0.27
N SER A 163 3.80 -14.35 -1.40
CA SER A 163 3.50 -15.76 -1.65
C SER A 163 4.29 -16.23 -2.87
N GLY A 164 5.31 -17.06 -2.68
CA GLY A 164 6.17 -17.49 -3.79
C GLY A 164 7.18 -18.54 -3.39
N GLY A 165 7.97 -18.98 -4.38
CA GLY A 165 9.10 -19.86 -4.17
C GLY A 165 10.28 -19.16 -3.49
N TYR A 166 11.29 -19.93 -3.12
CA TYR A 166 12.52 -19.41 -2.53
C TYR A 166 13.34 -18.62 -3.56
N GLU A 167 13.23 -17.29 -3.52
CA GLU A 167 14.00 -16.36 -4.34
C GLU A 167 14.47 -15.17 -3.48
N PRO A 168 15.65 -15.25 -2.85
CA PRO A 168 16.15 -14.19 -1.99
C PRO A 168 16.32 -12.87 -2.74
N ARG A 169 15.70 -11.81 -2.22
CA ARG A 169 15.82 -10.43 -2.72
C ARG A 169 16.34 -9.57 -1.59
N ARG A 170 17.45 -8.87 -1.82
CA ARG A 170 18.10 -8.07 -0.77
C ARG A 170 17.56 -6.65 -0.78
N PHE A 171 17.23 -6.17 0.41
CA PHE A 171 16.90 -4.79 0.68
C PHE A 171 17.83 -4.28 1.78
N GLU A 172 18.16 -2.99 1.72
CA GLU A 172 18.89 -2.27 2.76
C GLU A 172 17.92 -1.47 3.62
N PHE A 173 18.13 -1.46 4.92
CA PHE A 173 17.40 -0.56 5.82
C PHE A 173 17.77 0.88 5.50
N VAL A 174 16.78 1.76 5.44
CA VAL A 174 17.00 3.18 5.17
C VAL A 174 16.68 4.02 6.39
N GLU A 175 15.47 3.88 6.94
CA GLU A 175 15.03 4.60 8.13
C GLU A 175 13.84 3.89 8.77
N GLY A 176 13.47 4.30 9.98
CA GLY A 176 12.28 3.82 10.64
C GLY A 176 11.71 4.86 11.60
N TRP A 177 10.43 4.71 11.89
CA TRP A 177 9.66 5.53 12.81
C TRP A 177 8.99 4.62 13.83
N SER A 178 9.14 4.97 15.10
CA SER A 178 8.68 4.14 16.21
C SER A 178 7.48 4.79 16.88
N GLY A 179 6.34 4.11 16.86
CA GLY A 179 5.25 4.33 17.81
C GLY A 179 5.42 3.44 19.03
N SER A 180 4.60 3.65 20.05
CA SER A 180 4.48 2.80 21.24
C SER A 180 4.07 1.36 20.91
N ASP A 181 3.36 1.16 19.80
CA ASP A 181 2.87 -0.13 19.33
C ASP A 181 3.43 -0.53 17.95
N VAL A 182 3.27 0.33 16.94
CA VAL A 182 3.63 0.04 15.56
C VAL A 182 5.01 0.58 15.22
N GLN A 183 5.84 -0.25 14.59
CA GLN A 183 7.12 0.15 14.02
C GLN A 183 6.97 0.30 12.50
N ILE A 184 7.23 1.47 11.94
CA ILE A 184 7.26 1.71 10.50
C ILE A 184 8.71 1.65 10.04
N MET A 185 9.06 0.71 9.18
CA MET A 185 10.44 0.54 8.69
C MET A 185 10.48 0.63 7.18
N ARG A 186 11.40 1.43 6.67
CA ARG A 186 11.61 1.63 5.24
C ARG A 186 12.89 0.96 4.77
N TYR A 187 12.76 0.19 3.71
CA TYR A 187 13.85 -0.54 3.07
C TYR A 187 13.90 -0.23 1.58
N ALA A 188 15.09 -0.11 1.01
CA ALA A 188 15.32 0.09 -0.41
C ALA A 188 15.94 -1.16 -1.04
N LYS A 189 15.52 -1.49 -2.27
CA LYS A 189 16.06 -2.63 -3.01
C LYS A 189 17.53 -2.38 -3.36
N VAL A 190 18.39 -3.35 -3.03
CA VAL A 190 19.81 -3.26 -3.39
C VAL A 190 19.95 -3.39 -4.91
N LYS A 191 20.56 -2.39 -5.54
CA LYS A 191 20.91 -2.46 -6.96
C LYS A 191 22.04 -3.47 -7.11
N VAL A 192 21.79 -4.55 -7.87
CA VAL A 192 22.87 -5.45 -8.29
C VAL A 192 23.67 -4.71 -9.34
N SER A 193 24.93 -4.41 -9.03
CA SER A 193 25.93 -3.86 -9.95
C SER A 193 26.25 -4.84 -11.07
#